data_AF-A0A6V8Q2F7-F1
#
_entry.id   AF-A0A6V8Q2F7-F1
#
_cell.length_a   1.000
_cell.length_b   1.000
_cell.length_c   1.000
_cell.angle_alpha   90.00
_cell.angle_beta   90.00
_cell.angle_gamma   90.00
#
_symmetry.space_group_name_H-M   'P 1'
#
loop_
_entity.id
_entity.type
_entity.pdbx_description
1 polymer ?
#
loop_
_entity_poly.entity_id
_entity_poly.type
_entity_poly.pdbx_seq_one_letter_code
_entity_poly.pdbx_strand_id
1 'polypeptide(L)'
;MKIGYLGPPGTFTEEALLRTYAFLQDEAVPYASIPEVIEAVDRGEVERGIVAIENSIEGSVNVTLDVLAFDSEAKVIEEVIYPIRHNLLARSGLQNPRTLVLGSVKTPYP
;
A
#
# COMPACT_ATOMS: atom_id res chain seq x y z
N MET A 1 -17.57 2.62 7.15
CA MET A 1 -16.55 1.90 7.94
C MET A 1 -15.23 2.62 7.79
N LYS A 2 -14.29 2.47 8.72
CA LYS A 2 -12.94 2.98 8.64
C LYS A 2 -12.01 1.87 8.17
N ILE A 3 -11.19 2.18 7.19
CA ILE A 3 -10.20 1.25 6.63
C ILE A 3 -8.81 1.90 6.77
N GLY A 4 -7.96 1.30 7.59
CA GLY A 4 -6.58 1.72 7.78
C GLY A 4 -5.71 1.32 6.58
N TYR A 5 -4.75 2.17 6.19
CA TYR A 5 -3.79 1.86 5.14
C TYR A 5 -2.40 2.46 5.43
N LEU A 6 -1.37 1.92 4.76
CA LEU A 6 -0.02 2.49 4.80
C LEU A 6 0.03 3.81 4.02
N GLY A 7 0.11 4.91 4.76
CA GLY A 7 0.21 6.26 4.24
C GLY A 7 1.63 6.65 3.79
N PRO A 8 1.83 7.94 3.46
CA PRO A 8 0.84 9.04 3.46
C PRO A 8 -0.19 8.93 2.31
N PRO A 9 -1.16 9.86 2.20
CA PRO A 9 -2.03 9.92 1.03
C PRO A 9 -1.24 10.01 -0.29
N GLY A 10 -1.73 9.35 -1.32
CA GLY A 10 -1.11 9.20 -2.64
C GLY A 10 -0.25 7.94 -2.81
N THR A 11 -0.22 7.04 -1.82
CA THR A 11 0.48 5.74 -1.95
C THR A 11 -0.30 4.77 -2.85
N PHE A 12 0.40 3.77 -3.38
CA PHE A 12 -0.27 2.68 -4.11
C PHE A 12 -1.22 1.87 -3.22
N THR A 13 -0.98 1.80 -1.91
CA THR A 13 -1.87 1.14 -0.96
C THR A 13 -3.18 1.92 -0.78
N GLU A 14 -3.12 3.26 -0.73
CA GLU A 14 -4.33 4.09 -0.78
C GLU A 14 -5.08 3.89 -2.09
N GLU A 15 -4.37 3.91 -3.22
CA GLU A 15 -5.00 3.72 -4.53
C GLU A 15 -5.69 2.35 -4.63
N ALA A 16 -5.04 1.29 -4.14
CA ALA A 16 -5.62 -0.05 -4.07
C ALA A 16 -6.89 -0.07 -3.20
N LEU A 17 -6.86 0.54 -2.01
CA LEU A 17 -8.02 0.68 -1.13
C LEU A 17 -9.18 1.35 -1.87
N LEU A 18 -8.93 2.53 -2.43
CA LEU A 18 -9.96 3.35 -3.08
C LEU A 18 -10.54 2.66 -4.31
N ARG A 19 -9.77 1.81 -5.01
CA ARG A 19 -10.24 1.06 -6.18
C ARG A 19 -11.07 -0.16 -5.79
N THR A 20 -10.67 -0.88 -4.74
CA THR A 20 -11.38 -2.06 -4.25
C THR A 20 -12.71 -1.67 -3.59
N TYR A 21 -12.70 -0.60 -2.80
CA TYR A 21 -13.85 -0.18 -2.00
C TYR A 21 -14.52 1.11 -2.51
N ALA A 22 -14.30 1.47 -3.78
CA ALA A 22 -14.79 2.72 -4.41
C ALA A 22 -16.29 3.01 -4.23
N PHE A 23 -17.09 1.95 -4.08
CA PHE A 23 -18.55 2.03 -3.96
C PHE A 23 -19.03 2.14 -2.50
N LEU A 24 -18.15 1.96 -1.54
CA LEU A 24 -18.45 2.06 -0.13
C LEU A 24 -18.18 3.50 0.32
N GLN A 25 -19.07 4.08 1.12
CA GLN A 25 -18.84 5.37 1.79
C GLN A 25 -17.88 5.21 2.98
N ASP A 26 -16.80 4.45 2.77
CA ASP A 26 -15.82 4.12 3.81
C ASP A 26 -14.76 5.23 3.92
N GLU A 27 -14.31 5.47 5.15
CA GLU A 27 -13.28 6.44 5.49
C GLU A 27 -11.91 5.75 5.41
N ALA A 28 -11.05 6.23 4.52
CA ALA A 28 -9.67 5.76 4.42
C ALA A 28 -8.79 6.50 5.45
N VAL A 29 -8.16 5.76 6.35
CA VAL A 29 -7.36 6.30 7.47
C VAL A 29 -5.88 5.98 7.26
N PRO A 30 -5.00 6.99 7.06
CA PRO A 30 -3.57 6.75 6.87
C PRO A 30 -2.86 6.46 8.20
N TYR A 31 -1.96 5.49 8.18
CA TYR A 31 -0.99 5.20 9.24
C TYR A 31 0.45 5.30 8.73
N ALA A 32 1.42 5.49 9.62
CA ALA A 32 2.81 5.73 9.22
C ALA A 32 3.58 4.45 8.91
N SER A 33 3.08 3.29 9.36
CA SER A 33 3.75 2.01 9.17
C SER A 33 2.74 0.85 9.05
N ILE A 34 3.20 -0.29 8.49
CA ILE A 34 2.40 -1.52 8.39
C ILE A 34 2.00 -2.05 9.79
N PRO A 35 2.91 -2.14 10.77
CA PRO A 35 2.54 -2.54 12.14
C PRO A 35 1.43 -1.66 12.72
N GLU A 36 1.47 -0.35 12.53
CA GLU A 36 0.42 0.55 13.02
C GLU A 36 -0.95 0.27 12.40
N VAL A 37 -1.02 -0.06 11.10
CA VAL A 37 -2.28 -0.46 10.46
C VAL A 37 -2.84 -1.72 11.11
N ILE A 38 -1.98 -2.71 11.35
CA ILE A 38 -2.38 -4.00 11.94
C ILE A 38 -2.80 -3.81 13.40
N GLU A 39 -2.03 -3.08 14.19
CA GLU A 39 -2.37 -2.74 15.58
C GLU A 39 -3.71 -1.99 15.68
N ALA A 40 -3.99 -1.08 14.74
CA ALA A 40 -5.25 -0.36 14.71
C ALA A 40 -6.46 -1.29 14.47
N VAL A 41 -6.29 -2.35 13.68
CA VAL A 41 -7.30 -3.40 13.50
C VAL A 41 -7.47 -4.19 14.80
N ASP A 42 -6.38 -4.62 15.43
CA ASP A 42 -6.43 -5.39 16.68
C ASP A 42 -7.07 -4.60 17.83
N ARG A 43 -6.86 -3.27 17.87
CA ARG A 43 -7.48 -2.36 18.84
C ARG A 43 -8.91 -1.96 18.49
N GLY A 44 -9.41 -2.32 17.31
CA GLY A 44 -10.73 -1.93 16.82
C GLY A 44 -10.85 -0.42 16.53
N GLU A 45 -9.75 0.28 16.30
CA GLU A 45 -9.73 1.69 15.89
C GLU A 45 -10.22 1.85 14.44
N VAL A 46 -9.97 0.84 13.62
CA VAL A 46 -10.49 0.66 12.26
C VAL A 46 -11.15 -0.70 12.13
N GLU A 47 -12.16 -0.82 11.27
CA GLU A 47 -12.83 -2.11 11.05
C GLU A 47 -12.04 -3.03 10.12
N ARG A 48 -11.19 -2.47 9.26
CA ARG A 48 -10.32 -3.21 8.33
C ARG A 48 -8.99 -2.49 8.15
N GLY A 49 -7.96 -3.25 7.75
CA GLY A 49 -6.67 -2.73 7.34
C GLY A 49 -6.27 -3.30 5.99
N ILE A 50 -5.66 -2.48 5.13
CA ILE A 50 -5.04 -2.92 3.87
C ILE A 50 -3.55 -2.61 3.90
N VAL A 51 -2.75 -3.67 3.76
CA VAL A 51 -1.30 -3.64 3.78
C VAL A 51 -0.79 -4.47 2.62
N ALA A 52 0.36 -4.11 2.06
CA ALA A 52 1.02 -4.95 1.06
C ALA A 52 1.51 -6.24 1.74
N ILE A 53 1.43 -7.39 1.07
CA ILE A 53 2.02 -8.67 1.53
C ILE A 53 3.21 -9.11 0.68
N GLU A 54 3.28 -8.65 -0.57
CA GLU A 54 4.35 -8.95 -1.52
C GLU A 54 4.62 -7.70 -2.37
N ASN A 55 5.90 -7.40 -2.61
CA ASN A 55 6.33 -6.42 -3.61
C ASN A 55 7.32 -7.12 -4.54
N SER A 56 7.13 -6.96 -5.86
CA SER A 56 8.01 -7.55 -6.91
C SER A 56 9.48 -7.07 -6.90
N ILE A 57 9.84 -6.17 -5.98
CA ILE A 57 11.20 -5.70 -5.71
C ILE A 57 11.48 -6.10 -4.26
N GLU A 58 12.33 -7.10 -4.05
CA GLU A 58 12.64 -7.69 -2.75
C GLU A 58 12.77 -6.64 -1.62
N GLY A 59 12.19 -6.94 -0.45
CA GLY A 59 12.69 -6.44 0.84
C GLY A 59 11.73 -5.63 1.72
N SER A 60 10.60 -5.12 1.23
CA SER A 60 9.74 -4.21 2.03
C SER A 60 8.58 -4.87 2.78
N VAL A 61 8.30 -6.16 2.53
CA VAL A 61 7.01 -6.76 2.93
C VAL A 61 7.10 -7.94 3.90
N ASN A 62 8.32 -8.31 4.31
CA ASN A 62 8.53 -9.29 5.38
C ASN A 62 7.88 -8.82 6.70
N VAL A 63 7.91 -7.51 6.97
CA VAL A 63 7.30 -6.92 8.16
C VAL A 63 5.81 -7.24 8.29
N THR A 64 5.08 -7.32 7.17
CA THR A 64 3.66 -7.69 7.20
C THR A 64 3.48 -9.11 7.72
N LEU A 65 4.27 -10.04 7.18
CA LEU A 65 4.21 -11.45 7.55
C LEU A 65 4.67 -11.67 9.00
N ASP A 66 5.74 -11.00 9.42
CA ASP A 66 6.26 -11.10 10.79
C ASP A 66 5.22 -10.61 11.81
N VAL A 67 4.62 -9.43 11.60
CA VAL A 67 3.61 -8.88 12.52
C VAL A 67 2.37 -9.78 12.56
N LEU A 68 1.88 -10.26 11.41
CA LEU A 68 0.75 -11.18 11.36
C LEU A 68 1.05 -12.54 12.02
N ALA A 69 2.31 -12.99 12.01
CA ALA A 69 2.70 -14.28 12.57
C ALA A 69 2.91 -14.25 14.09
N PHE A 70 3.44 -13.14 14.61
CA PHE A 70 3.94 -13.09 15.99
C PHE A 70 3.25 -12.04 16.88
N ASP A 71 2.72 -10.97 16.30
CA ASP A 71 2.33 -9.77 17.06
C ASP A 71 0.84 -9.38 16.88
N SER A 72 0.07 -10.13 16.10
CA SER A 72 -1.32 -9.79 15.77
C SER A 72 -2.28 -10.98 15.83
N GLU A 73 -3.54 -10.71 16.18
CA GLU A 73 -4.65 -11.66 16.11
C GLU A 73 -5.55 -11.44 14.87
N ALA A 74 -5.27 -10.38 14.08
CA ALA A 74 -6.01 -10.03 12.89
C ALA A 74 -6.07 -11.21 11.90
N LYS A 75 -7.23 -11.37 11.26
CA LYS A 75 -7.46 -12.42 10.27
C LYS A 75 -7.49 -11.80 8.87
N VAL A 76 -6.73 -12.38 7.95
CA VAL A 76 -6.77 -12.01 6.53
C VAL A 76 -8.07 -12.52 5.93
N ILE A 77 -8.90 -11.61 5.40
CA ILE A 77 -10.23 -11.92 4.85
C ILE A 77 -10.33 -11.77 3.33
N GLU A 78 -9.36 -11.08 2.71
CA GLU A 78 -9.37 -10.73 1.30
C GLU A 78 -7.95 -10.49 0.80
N GLU A 79 -7.67 -10.84 -0.46
CA GLU A 79 -6.44 -10.51 -1.17
C GLU A 79 -6.78 -9.65 -2.40
N VAL A 80 -6.01 -8.59 -2.62
CA VAL A 80 -6.19 -7.66 -3.75
C VAL A 80 -4.89 -7.58 -4.55
N ILE A 81 -4.95 -7.93 -5.83
CA ILE A 81 -3.83 -7.75 -6.76
C ILE A 81 -3.98 -6.41 -7.47
N TYR A 82 -3.07 -5.46 -7.18
CA TYR A 82 -3.10 -4.12 -7.76
C TYR A 82 -1.94 -3.87 -8.75
N PRO A 83 -2.22 -3.60 -10.04
CA PRO A 83 -1.17 -3.36 -11.04
C PRO A 83 -0.54 -1.97 -10.89
N ILE A 84 0.71 -1.94 -10.42
CA ILE A 84 1.48 -0.70 -10.22
C ILE A 84 1.80 -0.03 -11.55
N ARG A 85 1.46 1.27 -11.65
CA ARG A 85 1.81 2.15 -12.76
C ARG A 85 2.62 3.33 -12.24
N HIS A 86 3.87 3.44 -12.67
CA HIS A 86 4.70 4.59 -12.35
C HIS A 86 4.39 5.76 -13.29
N ASN A 87 4.30 6.96 -12.74
CA ASN A 87 4.07 8.19 -13.48
C ASN A 87 5.30 9.11 -13.35
N LEU A 88 5.77 9.66 -14.46
CA LEU A 88 6.81 10.70 -14.45
C LEU A 88 6.13 12.06 -14.26
N LEU A 89 6.37 12.69 -13.11
CA LEU A 89 5.77 13.97 -12.74
C LEU A 89 6.80 15.09 -12.81
N ALA A 90 6.37 16.27 -13.28
CA ALA A 90 7.17 17.49 -13.32
C ALA A 90 6.33 18.69 -12.89
N ARG A 91 6.98 19.72 -12.35
CA ARG A 91 6.32 21.00 -12.09
C ARG A 91 5.88 21.62 -13.43
N SER A 92 4.68 22.19 -13.47
CA SER A 92 4.21 22.93 -14.64
C SER A 92 5.21 24.02 -15.05
N GLY A 93 5.48 24.12 -16.35
CA GLY A 93 6.41 25.10 -16.91
C GLY A 93 7.90 24.71 -16.84
N LEU A 94 8.25 23.47 -16.49
CA LEU A 94 9.64 23.00 -16.51
C LEU A 94 10.21 23.06 -17.94
N GLN A 95 11.26 23.85 -18.14
CA GLN A 95 11.98 23.95 -19.41
C GLN A 95 13.40 23.37 -19.27
N ASN A 96 13.85 22.67 -20.32
CA ASN A 96 15.20 22.08 -20.44
C ASN A 96 15.66 21.25 -19.22
N PRO A 97 14.90 20.24 -18.78
CA PRO A 97 15.37 19.35 -17.71
C PRO A 97 16.61 18.57 -18.17
N ARG A 98 17.54 18.34 -17.24
CA ARG A 98 18.59 17.33 -17.42
C ARG A 98 17.94 15.96 -17.28
N THR A 99 18.00 15.13 -18.33
CA THR A 99 17.28 13.85 -18.38
C THR A 99 18.20 12.68 -18.06
N LEU A 100 17.71 11.72 -17.28
CA LEU A 100 18.31 10.40 -17.05
C LEU A 100 17.25 9.34 -17.38
N VAL A 101 17.65 8.22 -17.99
CA VAL A 101 16.76 7.09 -18.27
C VAL A 101 16.79 6.12 -17.10
N LEU A 102 15.63 5.88 -16.48
CA LEU A 102 15.41 4.81 -15.51
C LEU A 102 14.86 3.59 -16.24
N GLY A 103 15.59 2.47 -16.20
CA GLY A 103 15.12 1.17 -16.69
C GLY A 103 14.75 0.27 -15.52
N SER A 104 13.59 -0.39 -15.58
CA SER A 104 13.26 -1.49 -14.67
C SER A 104 13.64 -2.80 -15.36
N VAL A 105 14.56 -3.56 -14.77
CA VAL A 105 14.85 -4.93 -15.17
C VAL A 105 14.00 -5.82 -14.27
N LYS A 106 12.92 -6.38 -14.82
CA LYS A 106 12.11 -7.38 -14.12
C LYS A 106 12.51 -8.76 -14.62
N THR A 107 12.82 -9.66 -13.70
CA THR A 107 12.82 -11.09 -14.01
C THR A 107 11.40 -11.49 -14.40
N PRO A 108 11.19 -12.24 -15.49
CA PRO A 108 9.87 -12.78 -15.80
C PRO A 108 9.42 -13.66 -14.64
N TYR A 109 8.18 -13.47 -14.18
CA TYR A 109 7.53 -14.44 -13.28
C TYR A 109 7.49 -15.80 -14.01
N PRO A 110 7.80 -16.92 -13.32
CA PRO A 110 7.66 -18.26 -13.89
C PRO A 110 6.20 -18.60 -14.23
#